data_AF-A0A661YYX3-F1
#
_entry.id   AF-A0A661YYX3-F1
#
_cell.length_a   1.000
_cell.length_b   1.000
_cell.length_c   1.000
_cell.angle_alpha   90.00
_cell.angle_beta   90.00
_cell.angle_gamma   90.00
#
_symmetry.space_group_name_H-M   'P 1'
#
loop_
_entity.id
_entity.type
_entity.pdbx_description
1 polymer ?
#
loop_
_entity_poly.entity_id
_entity_poly.type
_entity_poly.pdbx_seq_one_letter_code
_entity_poly.pdbx_strand_id
1 'polypeptide(L)'
;MKKNIKHININRIIIAILLSIVWQSCVKQIEPDIETLDADKYVVSGILLDRDGFQSISVSRTSDLNSTKYIPISGCQIKVIRSDNFEIFYHEYQLGSYQSYIMNSFIDKSKSYKVQVKTPEGDLLESSYESFSSCPDVDKVYYEVEYSESANNLIDYYGYQFYIDLDASETDSRYYLYHLIETFEHHSPYPLEYWWNGVLHREVPPDYSKMYCWVTTDIKDVFPLSTESLSTNKYSRYKLNYTSNRTQRLQHTYSLLIEQMSLSKDAYEYWNQMRINLKQTGGMYNSQPIAVKGNLKNLVDGGKDVLGYFGTSSIKDKRIFVSPSPFEIVDNSCTMRVLRFGYREISWAEYPAYIYSESGAPTNKLMDKACVDCTKMGGVLTKPSYWP
;
A
#
# COMPACT_ATOMS: atom_id res chain seq x y z
N MET A 1 8.70 59.67 56.65
CA MET A 1 7.89 59.24 55.48
C MET A 1 8.49 57.97 54.90
N LYS A 2 7.63 56.96 54.70
CA LYS A 2 7.91 55.60 54.20
C LYS A 2 8.47 55.62 52.76
N LYS A 3 9.42 54.72 52.42
CA LYS A 3 9.18 53.52 51.58
C LYS A 3 10.48 52.83 51.13
N ASN A 4 10.58 51.58 51.56
CA ASN A 4 10.86 50.37 50.78
C ASN A 4 12.14 50.29 49.95
N ILE A 5 13.16 49.78 50.65
CA ILE A 5 14.33 49.06 50.16
C ILE A 5 13.92 47.91 49.21
N LYS A 6 14.62 47.87 48.06
CA LYS A 6 15.03 46.70 47.27
C LYS A 6 14.27 45.38 47.53
N HIS A 7 13.10 45.19 46.93
CA HIS A 7 12.48 43.86 46.79
C HIS A 7 12.28 43.39 45.34
N ILE A 8 12.74 44.15 44.34
CA ILE A 8 12.42 43.88 42.92
C ILE A 8 13.40 42.94 42.19
N ASN A 9 14.60 42.66 42.72
CA ASN A 9 15.57 41.82 41.99
C ASN A 9 15.57 40.35 42.38
N ILE A 10 15.24 39.97 43.62
CA ILE A 10 15.32 38.56 44.05
C ILE A 10 14.19 37.73 43.43
N ASN A 11 12.94 38.21 43.42
CA ASN A 11 11.84 37.47 42.80
C ASN A 11 11.99 37.33 41.28
N ARG A 12 12.56 38.34 40.59
CA ARG A 12 12.84 38.24 39.14
C ARG A 12 13.97 37.26 38.84
N ILE A 13 15.00 37.21 39.69
CA ILE A 13 16.09 36.23 39.57
C ILE A 13 15.58 34.83 39.89
N ILE A 14 14.74 34.65 40.91
CA ILE A 14 14.12 33.35 41.24
C ILE A 14 13.21 32.88 40.10
N ILE A 15 12.40 33.76 39.51
CA ILE A 15 11.56 33.44 38.35
C ILE A 15 12.43 33.09 37.13
N ALA A 16 13.52 33.83 36.88
CA ALA A 16 14.45 33.52 35.78
C ALA A 16 15.16 32.17 35.99
N ILE A 17 15.54 31.84 37.23
CA ILE A 17 16.12 30.55 37.60
C ILE A 17 15.08 29.43 37.44
N LEU A 18 13.84 29.63 37.90
CA LEU A 18 12.76 28.66 37.71
C LEU A 18 12.44 28.44 36.23
N LEU A 19 12.41 29.49 35.40
CA LEU A 19 12.24 29.37 33.95
C LEU A 19 13.41 28.64 33.28
N SER A 20 14.64 28.81 33.77
CA SER A 20 15.81 28.10 33.25
C SER A 20 15.82 26.60 33.57
N ILE A 21 15.21 26.20 34.70
CA ILE A 21 15.07 24.79 35.08
C ILE A 21 14.04 24.07 34.20
N VAL A 22 12.97 24.77 33.76
CA VAL A 22 11.98 24.21 32.82
C VAL A 22 12.59 23.94 31.44
N TRP A 23 13.66 24.65 31.05
CA TRP A 23 14.36 24.45 29.78
C TRP A 23 15.35 23.27 29.78
N GLN A 24 15.59 22.60 30.91
CA GLN A 24 16.45 21.40 30.98
C GLN A 24 15.68 20.07 30.90
N SER A 25 14.39 20.11 30.56
CA SER A 25 13.62 18.89 30.29
C SER A 25 14.00 18.27 28.94
N CYS A 26 15.22 17.76 28.82
CA CYS A 26 15.53 16.77 27.80
C CYS A 26 14.79 15.49 28.16
N VAL A 27 13.69 15.23 27.45
CA VAL A 27 13.04 13.93 27.46
C VAL A 27 14.09 12.92 26.98
N LYS A 28 14.57 12.09 27.91
CA LYS A 28 15.52 11.04 27.60
C LYS A 28 14.75 9.96 26.84
N GLN A 29 15.05 9.77 25.57
CA GLN A 29 14.48 8.68 24.78
C GLN A 29 14.88 7.37 25.46
N ILE A 30 13.90 6.59 25.89
CA ILE A 30 14.13 5.24 26.39
C ILE A 30 14.38 4.39 25.15
N GLU A 31 15.64 4.07 24.88
CA GLU A 31 15.99 3.02 23.94
C GLU A 31 15.82 1.69 24.70
N PRO A 32 14.83 0.85 24.36
CA PRO A 32 14.74 -0.46 24.98
C PRO A 32 16.00 -1.25 24.64
N ASP A 33 16.58 -1.90 25.64
CA ASP A 33 17.69 -2.84 25.45
C ASP A 33 17.09 -4.11 24.81
N ILE A 34 17.22 -4.23 23.49
CA ILE A 34 16.71 -5.40 22.75
C ILE A 34 17.90 -6.33 22.56
N GLU A 35 17.83 -7.51 23.15
CA GLU A 35 18.81 -8.55 22.87
C GLU A 35 18.79 -8.84 21.35
N THR A 36 19.95 -8.73 20.70
CA THR A 36 20.09 -8.85 19.23
C THR A 36 19.49 -10.11 18.60
N LEU A 37 19.24 -11.16 19.39
CA LEU A 37 18.56 -12.40 18.99
C LEU A 37 17.06 -12.22 18.76
N ASP A 38 16.42 -11.21 19.38
CA ASP A 38 15.00 -10.92 19.21
C ASP A 38 14.68 -10.10 17.95
N ALA A 39 15.71 -9.57 17.28
CA ALA A 39 15.60 -8.65 16.15
C ALA A 39 15.71 -9.30 14.76
N ASP A 40 16.38 -10.45 14.62
CA ASP A 40 16.59 -11.14 13.33
C ASP A 40 15.69 -12.38 13.20
N LYS A 41 14.47 -12.17 12.70
CA LYS A 41 13.46 -13.21 12.49
C LYS A 41 13.15 -13.34 11.01
N TYR A 42 12.84 -14.57 10.57
CA TYR A 42 12.33 -14.79 9.23
C TYR A 42 10.90 -14.30 9.11
N VAL A 43 10.50 -13.84 7.93
CA VAL A 43 9.13 -13.50 7.59
C VAL A 43 8.76 -14.21 6.30
N VAL A 44 7.77 -15.11 6.36
CA VAL A 44 7.25 -15.82 5.19
C VAL A 44 5.77 -15.51 5.04
N SER A 45 5.35 -15.04 3.88
CA SER A 45 3.95 -14.70 3.62
C SER A 45 3.51 -15.14 2.24
N GLY A 46 2.34 -15.76 2.16
CA GLY A 46 1.71 -16.17 0.91
C GLY A 46 0.32 -16.74 1.12
N ILE A 47 -0.52 -16.66 0.10
CA ILE A 47 -1.84 -17.32 0.07
C ILE A 47 -1.93 -18.11 -1.22
N LEU A 48 -2.22 -19.40 -1.11
CA LEU A 48 -2.59 -20.25 -2.24
C LEU A 48 -4.07 -20.02 -2.58
N LEU A 49 -4.35 -19.52 -3.77
CA LEU A 49 -5.69 -19.18 -4.26
C LEU A 49 -6.17 -20.21 -5.28
N ASP A 50 -7.48 -20.47 -5.33
CA ASP A 50 -8.13 -21.37 -6.29
C ASP A 50 -8.38 -20.72 -7.67
N ARG A 51 -7.35 -20.10 -8.24
CA ARG A 51 -7.39 -19.46 -9.56
C ARG A 51 -6.19 -19.81 -10.42
N ASP A 52 -6.37 -19.70 -11.72
CA ASP A 52 -5.28 -19.79 -12.69
C ASP A 52 -4.36 -18.57 -12.58
N GLY A 53 -3.05 -18.81 -12.67
CA GLY A 53 -2.06 -17.74 -12.84
C GLY A 53 -0.84 -17.87 -11.94
N PHE A 54 -0.01 -16.82 -11.96
CA PHE A 54 1.15 -16.72 -11.09
C PHE A 54 0.72 -16.43 -9.66
N GLN A 55 1.17 -17.26 -8.74
CA GLN A 55 0.97 -17.09 -7.31
C GLN A 55 2.32 -16.91 -6.64
N SER A 56 2.38 -16.05 -5.62
CA SER A 56 3.65 -15.61 -5.03
C SER A 56 3.76 -15.99 -3.55
N ILE A 57 4.97 -16.34 -3.13
CA ILE A 57 5.37 -16.47 -1.73
C ILE A 57 6.54 -15.53 -1.51
N SER A 58 6.44 -14.70 -0.49
CA SER A 58 7.47 -13.76 -0.10
C SER A 58 8.28 -14.29 1.08
N VAL A 59 9.59 -14.09 1.05
CA VAL A 59 10.53 -14.44 2.12
C VAL A 59 11.46 -13.27 2.38
N SER A 60 11.46 -12.80 3.62
CA SER A 60 12.25 -11.65 4.08
C SER A 60 12.72 -11.81 5.52
N ARG A 61 13.47 -10.82 6.02
CA ARG A 61 13.82 -10.66 7.44
C ARG A 61 13.11 -9.47 8.04
N THR A 62 12.95 -9.49 9.36
CA THR A 62 12.58 -8.31 10.14
C THR A 62 13.64 -7.22 10.00
N SER A 63 13.19 -5.97 10.00
CA SER A 63 14.07 -4.80 10.03
C SER A 63 14.11 -4.19 11.42
N ASP A 64 15.16 -3.42 11.68
CA ASP A 64 15.27 -2.65 12.91
C ASP A 64 14.10 -1.68 13.09
N LEU A 65 13.72 -1.45 14.35
CA LEU A 65 12.63 -0.54 14.71
C LEU A 65 12.87 0.91 14.27
N ASN A 66 14.15 1.32 14.22
CA ASN A 66 14.55 2.66 13.81
C ASN A 66 14.72 2.82 12.30
N SER A 67 14.63 1.72 11.52
CA SER A 67 14.79 1.72 10.07
C SER A 67 13.88 0.67 9.43
N THR A 68 12.61 1.03 9.22
CA THR A 68 11.66 0.20 8.47
C THR A 68 12.10 0.03 7.02
N LYS A 69 12.69 -1.13 6.70
CA LYS A 69 13.12 -1.49 5.35
C LYS A 69 12.70 -2.92 5.05
N TYR A 70 12.23 -3.19 3.85
CA TYR A 70 12.04 -4.56 3.41
C TYR A 70 13.40 -5.21 3.16
N ILE A 71 13.71 -6.30 3.86
CA ILE A 71 14.98 -7.03 3.76
C ILE A 71 14.70 -8.40 3.11
N PRO A 72 14.76 -8.52 1.78
CA PRO A 72 14.44 -9.77 1.07
C PRO A 72 15.50 -10.86 1.30
N ILE A 73 15.07 -12.13 1.25
CA ILE A 73 15.99 -13.29 1.23
C ILE A 73 15.92 -13.98 -0.13
N SER A 74 17.05 -14.02 -0.81
CA SER A 74 17.23 -14.65 -2.12
C SER A 74 17.78 -16.08 -1.99
N GLY A 75 17.58 -16.92 -3.00
CA GLY A 75 18.13 -18.28 -3.07
C GLY A 75 17.44 -19.34 -2.20
N CYS A 76 16.23 -19.08 -1.72
CA CYS A 76 15.44 -20.08 -0.99
C CYS A 76 14.90 -21.18 -1.93
N GLN A 77 14.82 -22.42 -1.43
CA GLN A 77 14.08 -23.49 -2.10
C GLN A 77 12.69 -23.56 -1.49
N ILE A 78 11.66 -23.24 -2.27
CA ILE A 78 10.27 -23.14 -1.79
C ILE A 78 9.40 -24.17 -2.49
N LYS A 79 8.63 -24.91 -1.69
CA LYS A 79 7.57 -25.77 -2.19
C LYS A 79 6.32 -25.68 -1.32
N VAL A 80 5.17 -25.80 -1.97
CA VAL A 80 3.89 -26.04 -1.30
C VAL A 80 3.58 -27.52 -1.43
N ILE A 81 3.30 -28.16 -0.29
CA ILE A 81 3.06 -29.60 -0.16
C ILE A 81 1.60 -29.81 0.19
N ARG A 82 0.90 -30.58 -0.66
CA ARG A 82 -0.47 -31.03 -0.40
C ARG A 82 -0.47 -32.28 0.49
N SER A 83 -1.54 -32.53 1.21
CA SER A 83 -1.63 -33.64 2.17
C SER A 83 -1.48 -35.07 1.59
N ASP A 84 -1.51 -35.22 0.27
CA ASP A 84 -1.20 -36.46 -0.47
C ASP A 84 0.24 -36.51 -1.02
N ASN A 85 1.11 -35.59 -0.57
CA ASN A 85 2.49 -35.39 -1.00
C ASN A 85 2.66 -34.89 -2.44
N PHE A 86 1.62 -34.33 -3.06
CA PHE A 86 1.81 -33.55 -4.29
C PHE A 86 2.57 -32.25 -3.97
N GLU A 87 3.61 -31.94 -4.75
CA GLU A 87 4.48 -30.78 -4.50
C GLU A 87 4.38 -29.76 -5.65
N ILE A 88 4.23 -28.49 -5.27
CA ILE A 88 4.26 -27.35 -6.18
C ILE A 88 5.50 -26.52 -5.85
N PHE A 89 6.43 -26.42 -6.81
CA PHE A 89 7.66 -25.67 -6.63
C PHE A 89 7.49 -24.21 -7.02
N TYR A 90 8.11 -23.33 -6.24
CA TYR A 90 8.16 -21.89 -6.50
C TYR A 90 9.60 -21.48 -6.82
N HIS A 91 9.76 -20.60 -7.80
CA HIS A 91 11.05 -20.13 -8.27
C HIS A 91 11.20 -18.63 -8.03
N GLU A 92 12.40 -18.18 -7.71
CA GLU A 92 12.65 -16.77 -7.45
C GLU A 92 12.40 -15.95 -8.71
N TYR A 93 11.50 -14.97 -8.60
CA TYR A 93 11.15 -14.03 -9.67
C TYR A 93 11.80 -12.66 -9.45
N GLN A 94 11.79 -12.22 -8.19
CA GLN A 94 12.47 -11.01 -7.72
C GLN A 94 13.08 -11.30 -6.35
N LEU A 95 14.01 -10.45 -5.89
CA LEU A 95 14.64 -10.63 -4.58
C LEU A 95 13.58 -10.80 -3.49
N GLY A 96 13.57 -11.98 -2.85
CA GLY A 96 12.62 -12.31 -1.78
C GLY A 96 11.20 -12.62 -2.23
N SER A 97 10.92 -12.66 -3.54
CA SER A 97 9.61 -13.00 -4.11
C SER A 97 9.72 -14.19 -5.05
N TYR A 98 9.02 -15.26 -4.71
CA TYR A 98 9.06 -16.55 -5.40
C TYR A 98 7.70 -16.84 -6.01
N GLN A 99 7.67 -17.27 -7.27
CA GLN A 99 6.45 -17.47 -8.01
C GLN A 99 6.34 -18.87 -8.61
N SER A 100 5.10 -19.35 -8.73
CA SER A 100 4.75 -20.54 -9.49
C SER A 100 3.50 -20.26 -10.32
N TYR A 101 3.46 -20.74 -11.55
CA TYR A 101 2.25 -20.71 -12.36
C TYR A 101 1.39 -21.92 -12.01
N ILE A 102 0.23 -21.68 -11.42
CA ILE A 102 -0.66 -22.72 -10.93
C ILE A 102 -1.94 -22.70 -11.76
N MET A 103 -2.30 -23.85 -12.32
CA MET A 103 -3.62 -24.07 -12.90
C MET A 103 -4.56 -24.52 -11.77
N ASN A 104 -5.76 -23.95 -11.74
CA ASN A 104 -6.79 -24.26 -10.75
C ASN A 104 -7.16 -25.75 -10.75
N SER A 105 -7.02 -26.44 -11.89
CA SER A 105 -7.21 -27.90 -11.99
C SER A 105 -6.26 -28.72 -11.12
N PHE A 106 -5.11 -28.17 -10.71
CA PHE A 106 -4.17 -28.83 -9.78
C PHE A 106 -4.53 -28.59 -8.32
N ILE A 107 -5.47 -27.68 -8.03
CA ILE A 107 -5.92 -27.36 -6.69
C ILE A 107 -7.10 -28.27 -6.34
N ASP A 108 -6.83 -29.26 -5.51
CA ASP A 108 -7.85 -30.07 -4.85
C ASP A 108 -8.25 -29.40 -3.53
N LYS A 109 -9.45 -28.81 -3.49
CA LYS A 109 -9.98 -28.10 -2.31
C LYS A 109 -10.37 -29.04 -1.16
N SER A 110 -10.46 -30.34 -1.40
CA SER A 110 -10.69 -31.34 -0.34
C SER A 110 -9.43 -31.68 0.47
N LYS A 111 -8.27 -31.20 0.01
CA LYS A 111 -6.97 -31.42 0.63
C LYS A 111 -6.50 -30.16 1.36
N SER A 112 -5.55 -30.38 2.25
CA SER A 112 -4.84 -29.31 2.94
C SER A 112 -3.45 -29.12 2.36
N TYR A 113 -2.91 -27.91 2.50
CA TYR A 113 -1.64 -27.48 1.94
C TYR A 113 -0.79 -26.82 3.02
N LYS A 114 0.52 -26.99 2.93
CA LYS A 114 1.50 -26.26 3.74
C LYS A 114 2.64 -25.77 2.88
N VAL A 115 3.30 -24.69 3.27
CA VAL A 115 4.54 -24.25 2.64
C VAL A 115 5.74 -24.82 3.40
N GLN A 116 6.77 -25.18 2.66
CA GLN A 116 8.09 -25.49 3.17
C GLN A 116 9.13 -24.62 2.45
N VAL A 117 9.96 -23.94 3.23
CA VAL A 117 11.00 -23.03 2.75
C VAL A 117 12.33 -23.49 3.33
N LYS A 118 13.28 -23.84 2.45
CA LYS A 118 14.67 -24.05 2.85
C LYS A 118 15.49 -22.81 2.52
N THR A 119 16.08 -22.20 3.53
CA THR A 119 16.87 -20.97 3.38
C THR A 119 18.29 -21.29 2.88
N PRO A 120 19.01 -20.32 2.29
CA PRO A 120 20.42 -20.50 1.92
C PRO A 120 21.33 -20.82 3.11
N GLU A 121 20.93 -20.40 4.32
CA GLU A 121 21.65 -20.63 5.58
C GLU A 121 21.45 -22.06 6.11
N GLY A 122 20.55 -22.84 5.50
CA GLY A 122 20.27 -24.22 5.87
C GLY A 122 19.07 -24.41 6.81
N ASP A 123 18.41 -23.32 7.23
CA ASP A 123 17.18 -23.40 8.02
C ASP A 123 16.04 -23.99 7.20
N LEU A 124 15.14 -24.70 7.90
CA LEU A 124 13.95 -25.33 7.30
C LEU A 124 12.70 -24.78 7.97
N LEU A 125 11.99 -23.90 7.26
CA LEU A 125 10.78 -23.24 7.74
C LEU A 125 9.57 -23.99 7.18
N GLU A 126 8.56 -24.21 8.01
CA GLU A 126 7.35 -24.95 7.63
C GLU A 126 6.11 -24.34 8.27
N SER A 127 5.03 -24.21 7.49
CA SER A 127 3.71 -23.82 8.03
C SER A 127 2.92 -25.02 8.55
N SER A 128 1.90 -24.75 9.37
CA SER A 128 0.81 -25.71 9.55
C SER A 128 0.09 -25.97 8.21
N TYR A 129 -0.68 -27.06 8.17
CA TYR A 129 -1.59 -27.33 7.08
C TYR A 129 -2.81 -26.40 7.15
N GLU A 130 -3.16 -25.81 6.01
CA GLU A 130 -4.35 -25.00 5.80
C GLU A 130 -5.29 -25.68 4.79
N SER A 131 -6.59 -25.50 4.97
CA SER A 131 -7.62 -26.06 4.09
C SER A 131 -8.43 -24.94 3.45
N PHE A 132 -8.96 -25.19 2.26
CA PHE A 132 -9.82 -24.23 1.57
C PHE A 132 -11.16 -24.11 2.30
N SER A 133 -11.56 -22.87 2.56
CA SER A 133 -12.94 -22.53 2.93
C SER A 133 -13.74 -22.18 1.68
N SER A 134 -15.07 -22.39 1.71
CA SER A 134 -15.96 -21.91 0.65
C SER A 134 -16.09 -20.38 0.70
N CYS A 135 -16.02 -19.72 -0.45
CA CYS A 135 -16.16 -18.27 -0.59
C CYS A 135 -17.42 -17.96 -1.41
N PRO A 136 -18.36 -17.15 -0.88
CA PRO A 136 -19.56 -16.76 -1.62
C PRO A 136 -19.18 -15.78 -2.74
N ASP A 137 -20.06 -15.61 -3.72
CA ASP A 137 -19.86 -14.57 -4.73
C ASP A 137 -19.89 -13.17 -4.09
N VAL A 138 -19.24 -12.21 -4.76
CA VAL A 138 -19.25 -10.81 -4.32
C VAL A 138 -20.63 -10.21 -4.60
N ASP A 139 -21.36 -9.83 -3.54
CA ASP A 139 -22.70 -9.23 -3.64
C ASP A 139 -22.63 -7.78 -4.12
N LYS A 140 -23.06 -6.79 -3.34
CA LYS A 140 -23.10 -5.39 -3.78
C LYS A 140 -21.82 -4.67 -3.44
N VAL A 141 -21.27 -4.00 -4.44
CA VAL A 141 -20.18 -3.02 -4.27
C VAL A 141 -20.70 -1.69 -4.76
N TYR A 142 -20.59 -0.66 -3.93
CA TYR A 142 -21.07 0.67 -4.21
C TYR A 142 -20.18 1.70 -3.51
N TYR A 143 -20.39 2.97 -3.85
CA TYR A 143 -19.64 4.07 -3.31
C TYR A 143 -20.56 5.25 -3.01
N GLU A 144 -20.18 6.04 -2.03
CA GLU A 144 -20.89 7.25 -1.63
C GLU A 144 -19.90 8.41 -1.58
N VAL A 145 -20.39 9.62 -1.90
CA VAL A 145 -19.59 10.85 -1.73
C VAL A 145 -19.51 11.14 -0.24
N GLU A 146 -18.29 11.17 0.29
CA GLU A 146 -18.01 11.51 1.68
C GLU A 146 -16.96 12.61 1.79
N TYR A 147 -16.98 13.32 2.92
CA TYR A 147 -15.97 14.30 3.29
C TYR A 147 -15.05 13.72 4.38
N SER A 148 -13.75 13.84 4.19
CA SER A 148 -12.77 13.51 5.22
C SER A 148 -12.40 14.79 5.97
N GLU A 149 -12.73 14.84 7.26
CA GLU A 149 -12.28 15.92 8.14
C GLU A 149 -10.74 15.88 8.25
N SER A 150 -10.09 16.96 7.84
CA SER A 150 -8.67 17.16 8.12
C SER A 150 -8.48 17.35 9.63
N ALA A 151 -7.47 16.72 10.23
CA ALA A 151 -7.12 16.91 11.65
C ALA A 151 -6.92 18.37 12.08
N ASN A 152 -6.73 19.29 11.11
CA ASN A 152 -6.56 20.72 11.33
C ASN A 152 -7.78 21.58 10.95
N ASN A 153 -8.94 21.01 10.58
CA ASN A 153 -10.22 21.72 10.32
C ASN A 153 -10.16 22.92 9.35
N LEU A 154 -9.22 22.96 8.38
CA LEU A 154 -9.05 24.11 7.48
C LEU A 154 -9.56 23.88 6.05
N ILE A 155 -9.65 22.62 5.58
CA ILE A 155 -10.10 22.26 4.24
C ILE A 155 -10.79 20.89 4.31
N ASP A 156 -12.05 20.82 3.89
CA ASP A 156 -12.76 19.55 3.70
C ASP A 156 -12.33 18.92 2.37
N TYR A 157 -11.93 17.65 2.40
CA TYR A 157 -11.61 16.90 1.18
C TYR A 157 -12.80 16.02 0.80
N TYR A 158 -13.24 16.14 -0.45
CA TYR A 158 -14.25 15.25 -1.02
C TYR A 158 -13.59 13.97 -1.52
N GLY A 159 -14.38 12.90 -1.57
CA GLY A 159 -13.92 11.64 -2.12
C GLY A 159 -15.03 10.62 -2.16
N TYR A 160 -14.69 9.45 -2.69
CA TYR A 160 -15.57 8.30 -2.67
C TYR A 160 -15.17 7.33 -1.57
N GLN A 161 -16.09 7.06 -0.65
CA GLN A 161 -15.98 5.95 0.27
C GLN A 161 -16.61 4.72 -0.38
N PHE A 162 -15.81 3.65 -0.53
CA PHE A 162 -16.28 2.39 -1.08
C PHE A 162 -16.84 1.49 0.00
N TYR A 163 -17.87 0.74 -0.36
CA TYR A 163 -18.60 -0.18 0.50
C TYR A 163 -18.83 -1.51 -0.21
N ILE A 164 -18.88 -2.57 0.59
CA ILE A 164 -19.30 -3.90 0.15
C ILE A 164 -20.36 -4.47 1.10
N ASP A 165 -21.36 -5.12 0.51
CA ASP A 165 -22.28 -6.01 1.20
C ASP A 165 -21.83 -7.46 0.98
N LEU A 166 -22.04 -8.29 2.00
CA LEU A 166 -21.74 -9.71 2.02
C LEU A 166 -23.03 -10.49 2.31
N ASP A 167 -23.38 -11.39 1.39
CA ASP A 167 -24.35 -12.46 1.65
C ASP A 167 -23.65 -13.82 1.51
N ALA A 168 -23.41 -14.46 2.65
CA ALA A 168 -22.65 -15.68 2.76
C ALA A 168 -23.46 -16.82 3.40
N SER A 169 -24.79 -16.74 3.29
CA SER A 169 -25.73 -17.65 3.94
C SER A 169 -25.52 -19.12 3.60
N GLU A 170 -24.95 -19.40 2.42
CA GLU A 170 -24.71 -20.75 1.90
C GLU A 170 -23.27 -21.24 2.14
N THR A 171 -22.47 -20.48 2.89
CA THR A 171 -21.06 -20.82 3.14
C THR A 171 -20.75 -21.03 4.61
N ASP A 172 -19.84 -21.98 4.86
CA ASP A 172 -19.41 -22.33 6.21
C ASP A 172 -18.40 -21.34 6.80
N SER A 173 -17.68 -20.59 5.94
CA SER A 173 -16.73 -19.58 6.41
C SER A 173 -17.44 -18.47 7.18
N ARG A 174 -16.84 -18.00 8.27
CA ARG A 174 -17.29 -16.80 9.00
C ARG A 174 -16.30 -15.66 8.92
N TYR A 175 -15.26 -15.84 8.12
CA TYR A 175 -14.15 -14.92 8.03
C TYR A 175 -13.78 -14.67 6.58
N TYR A 176 -13.51 -13.40 6.29
CA TYR A 176 -13.26 -12.92 4.95
C TYR A 176 -12.15 -11.89 4.95
N LEU A 177 -11.45 -11.79 3.83
CA LEU A 177 -10.45 -10.78 3.54
C LEU A 177 -10.75 -10.17 2.18
N TYR A 178 -10.70 -8.85 2.11
CA TYR A 178 -10.82 -8.12 0.85
C TYR A 178 -9.47 -7.55 0.46
N HIS A 179 -9.01 -7.93 -0.72
CA HIS A 179 -7.87 -7.31 -1.40
C HIS A 179 -8.39 -6.44 -2.54
N LEU A 180 -7.87 -5.22 -2.65
CA LEU A 180 -8.43 -4.21 -3.55
C LEU A 180 -7.36 -3.74 -4.53
N ILE A 181 -7.69 -3.74 -5.81
CA ILE A 181 -6.82 -3.23 -6.88
C ILE A 181 -7.55 -2.08 -7.55
N GLU A 182 -6.98 -0.88 -7.45
CA GLU A 182 -7.50 0.27 -8.18
C GLU A 182 -6.87 0.36 -9.57
N THR A 183 -7.64 0.87 -10.52
CA THR A 183 -7.12 1.30 -11.81
C THR A 183 -7.80 2.59 -12.20
N PHE A 184 -7.05 3.60 -12.59
CA PHE A 184 -7.60 4.90 -12.97
C PHE A 184 -6.95 5.44 -14.23
N GLU A 185 -7.76 6.16 -15.00
CA GLU A 185 -7.31 6.90 -16.16
C GLU A 185 -6.73 8.24 -15.73
N HIS A 186 -5.55 8.54 -16.24
CA HIS A 186 -4.76 9.70 -15.85
C HIS A 186 -4.24 10.42 -17.09
N HIS A 187 -4.44 11.74 -17.14
CA HIS A 187 -4.10 12.56 -18.29
C HIS A 187 -3.01 13.55 -17.93
N SER A 188 -1.95 13.60 -18.74
CA SER A 188 -1.04 14.74 -18.71
C SER A 188 -1.78 15.99 -19.20
N PRO A 189 -1.65 17.15 -18.52
CA PRO A 189 -2.42 18.34 -18.89
C PRO A 189 -2.11 18.91 -20.28
N TYR A 190 -0.91 18.65 -20.83
CA TYR A 190 -0.46 19.22 -22.09
C TYR A 190 0.14 18.15 -23.03
N PRO A 191 -0.09 18.23 -24.34
CA PRO A 191 0.67 17.44 -25.31
C PRO A 191 2.11 17.96 -25.41
N LEU A 192 3.01 17.13 -25.95
CA LEU A 192 4.36 17.55 -26.27
C LEU A 192 4.36 18.40 -27.55
N GLU A 193 4.46 19.72 -27.41
CA GLU A 193 4.58 20.63 -28.57
C GLU A 193 6.00 21.23 -28.70
N TYR A 194 6.59 21.69 -27.59
CA TYR A 194 7.91 22.33 -27.61
C TYR A 194 8.85 21.70 -26.58
N TRP A 195 10.10 21.50 -26.97
CA TRP A 195 11.14 21.00 -26.09
C TRP A 195 12.51 21.60 -26.43
N TRP A 196 13.40 21.61 -25.44
CA TRP A 196 14.69 22.28 -25.50
C TRP A 196 15.82 21.34 -25.05
N ASN A 197 16.90 21.28 -25.84
CA ASN A 197 18.12 20.52 -25.55
C ASN A 197 19.40 21.36 -25.81
N GLY A 198 19.27 22.68 -25.80
CA GLY A 198 20.25 23.63 -26.34
C GLY A 198 19.78 24.30 -27.63
N VAL A 199 18.83 23.68 -28.32
CA VAL A 199 18.07 24.25 -29.44
C VAL A 199 16.57 24.06 -29.15
N LEU A 200 15.75 25.02 -29.59
CA LEU A 200 14.29 24.88 -29.49
C LEU A 200 13.78 23.98 -30.61
N HIS A 201 13.10 22.92 -30.23
CA HIS A 201 12.40 22.01 -31.13
C HIS A 201 10.89 22.20 -30.99
N ARG A 202 10.18 21.95 -32.10
CA ARG A 202 8.73 21.97 -32.18
C ARG A 202 8.23 20.72 -32.87
N GLU A 203 7.28 20.03 -32.24
CA GLU A 203 6.53 18.93 -32.84
C GLU A 203 5.30 19.48 -33.57
N VAL A 204 5.14 19.13 -34.85
CA VAL A 204 4.01 19.53 -35.68
C VAL A 204 3.47 18.32 -36.43
N PRO A 205 2.27 17.80 -36.09
CA PRO A 205 1.39 18.26 -35.01
C PRO A 205 1.97 17.98 -33.60
N PRO A 206 1.42 18.59 -32.52
CA PRO A 206 1.80 18.23 -31.15
C PRO A 206 1.64 16.71 -30.92
N ASP A 207 2.54 16.14 -30.12
CA ASP A 207 2.52 14.71 -29.81
C ASP A 207 1.64 14.42 -28.58
N TYR A 208 0.57 13.65 -28.82
CA TYR A 208 -0.39 13.20 -27.81
C TYR A 208 -0.13 11.76 -27.34
N SER A 209 0.90 11.08 -27.87
CA SER A 209 1.15 9.66 -27.64
C SER A 209 1.37 9.28 -26.17
N LYS A 210 1.75 10.26 -25.34
CA LYS A 210 1.98 10.10 -23.90
C LYS A 210 1.06 10.94 -23.02
N MET A 211 -0.05 11.41 -23.58
CA MET A 211 -1.01 12.21 -22.84
C MET A 211 -1.93 11.34 -21.99
N TYR A 212 -2.23 10.12 -22.43
CA TYR A 212 -3.22 9.23 -21.80
C TYR A 212 -2.56 7.97 -21.24
N CYS A 213 -2.74 7.74 -19.95
CA CYS A 213 -2.24 6.55 -19.28
C CYS A 213 -3.29 5.93 -18.36
N TRP A 214 -3.05 4.67 -18.01
CA TRP A 214 -3.74 3.97 -16.93
C TRP A 214 -2.74 3.61 -15.85
N VAL A 215 -3.12 3.85 -14.59
CA VAL A 215 -2.34 3.45 -13.42
C VAL A 215 -3.11 2.35 -12.73
N THR A 216 -2.50 1.17 -12.58
CA THR A 216 -3.03 0.05 -11.78
C THR A 216 -2.16 -0.14 -10.55
N THR A 217 -2.76 -0.16 -9.36
CA THR A 217 -2.03 -0.36 -8.10
C THR A 217 -2.87 -1.10 -7.08
N ASP A 218 -2.21 -1.93 -6.27
CA ASP A 218 -2.81 -2.50 -5.07
C ASP A 218 -3.03 -1.41 -4.02
N ILE A 219 -4.17 -1.48 -3.34
CA ILE A 219 -4.44 -0.67 -2.15
C ILE A 219 -3.87 -1.43 -0.95
N LYS A 220 -2.85 -0.85 -0.31
CA LYS A 220 -2.05 -1.49 0.75
C LYS A 220 -2.73 -1.59 2.12
N ASP A 221 -4.02 -1.34 2.18
CA ASP A 221 -4.82 -1.50 3.39
C ASP A 221 -5.32 -2.95 3.52
N VAL A 222 -5.55 -3.39 4.75
CA VAL A 222 -6.03 -4.74 5.05
C VAL A 222 -7.48 -4.66 5.56
N PHE A 223 -8.35 -5.42 4.92
CA PHE A 223 -9.80 -5.41 5.15
C PHE A 223 -10.33 -6.79 5.57
N PRO A 224 -10.05 -7.25 6.81
CA PRO A 224 -10.60 -8.48 7.35
C PRO A 224 -12.00 -8.24 7.93
N LEU A 225 -12.91 -9.17 7.69
CA LEU A 225 -14.30 -9.14 8.17
C LEU A 225 -14.63 -10.47 8.86
N SER A 226 -15.27 -10.39 10.02
CA SER A 226 -15.85 -11.54 10.72
C SER A 226 -17.36 -11.37 10.86
N THR A 227 -18.08 -12.47 10.62
CA THR A 227 -19.52 -12.61 10.88
C THR A 227 -19.79 -13.61 12.02
N GLU A 228 -18.75 -14.04 12.76
CA GLU A 228 -18.87 -15.00 13.86
C GLU A 228 -19.82 -14.52 14.97
N SER A 229 -19.82 -13.21 15.26
CA SER A 229 -20.70 -12.60 16.26
C SER A 229 -22.12 -12.30 15.75
N LEU A 230 -22.42 -12.61 14.49
CA LEU A 230 -23.71 -12.33 13.86
C LEU A 230 -24.57 -13.59 13.78
N SER A 231 -25.87 -13.43 14.00
CA SER A 231 -26.84 -14.54 13.92
C SER A 231 -26.94 -15.13 12.51
N THR A 232 -26.68 -14.32 11.49
CA THR A 232 -26.67 -14.72 10.07
C THR A 232 -25.32 -14.39 9.45
N ASN A 233 -24.92 -15.16 8.44
CA ASN A 233 -23.66 -14.94 7.72
C ASN A 233 -23.85 -13.82 6.67
N LYS A 234 -24.25 -12.64 7.13
CA LYS A 234 -24.49 -11.46 6.30
C LYS A 234 -23.89 -10.23 6.95
N TYR A 235 -23.37 -9.32 6.13
CA TYR A 235 -22.89 -8.03 6.59
C TYR A 235 -23.24 -6.98 5.53
N SER A 236 -23.70 -5.80 5.94
CA SER A 236 -24.01 -4.72 5.02
C SER A 236 -23.16 -3.50 5.34
N ARG A 237 -22.82 -2.73 4.30
CA ARG A 237 -22.04 -1.48 4.40
C ARG A 237 -20.67 -1.66 5.07
N TYR A 238 -19.96 -2.74 4.75
CA TYR A 238 -18.57 -2.88 5.20
C TYR A 238 -17.70 -1.85 4.48
N LYS A 239 -17.02 -0.99 5.25
CA LYS A 239 -16.17 0.09 4.72
C LYS A 239 -14.88 -0.47 4.13
N LEU A 240 -14.66 -0.17 2.85
CA LEU A 240 -13.41 -0.43 2.13
C LEU A 240 -12.56 0.86 2.08
N ASN A 241 -11.81 1.07 1.00
CA ASN A 241 -10.96 2.24 0.84
C ASN A 241 -11.76 3.53 0.64
N TYR A 242 -11.14 4.65 1.02
CA TYR A 242 -11.57 6.00 0.66
C TYR A 242 -10.60 6.57 -0.38
N THR A 243 -11.14 7.03 -1.51
CA THR A 243 -10.35 7.68 -2.55
C THR A 243 -10.65 9.17 -2.56
N SER A 244 -9.67 10.00 -2.19
CA SER A 244 -9.82 11.46 -2.09
C SER A 244 -9.67 12.19 -3.43
N ASN A 245 -10.19 13.42 -3.49
CA ASN A 245 -10.05 14.37 -4.60
C ASN A 245 -8.68 15.06 -4.67
N ARG A 246 -7.70 14.64 -3.85
CA ARG A 246 -6.35 15.26 -3.77
C ARG A 246 -5.41 14.80 -4.89
N THR A 247 -5.89 13.96 -5.78
CA THR A 247 -5.13 13.37 -6.88
C THR A 247 -6.05 13.18 -8.07
N GLN A 248 -5.49 13.14 -9.29
CA GLN A 248 -6.26 12.90 -10.53
C GLN A 248 -7.02 11.56 -10.58
N ARG A 249 -6.90 10.67 -9.59
CA ARG A 249 -7.54 9.34 -9.55
C ARG A 249 -9.02 9.36 -9.93
N LEU A 250 -9.75 10.37 -9.49
CA LEU A 250 -11.20 10.49 -9.70
C LEU A 250 -11.57 11.51 -10.81
N GLN A 251 -10.58 12.07 -11.51
CA GLN A 251 -10.80 13.07 -12.56
C GLN A 251 -11.45 12.49 -13.82
N HIS A 252 -11.12 11.23 -14.12
CA HIS A 252 -11.65 10.48 -15.25
C HIS A 252 -12.29 9.18 -14.76
N THR A 253 -12.35 8.15 -15.59
CA THR A 253 -12.87 6.85 -15.19
C THR A 253 -11.96 6.21 -14.13
N TYR A 254 -12.59 5.69 -13.09
CA TYR A 254 -11.95 4.94 -12.02
C TYR A 254 -12.53 3.52 -11.97
N SER A 255 -11.70 2.53 -11.69
CA SER A 255 -12.09 1.14 -11.53
C SER A 255 -11.56 0.60 -10.22
N LEU A 256 -12.39 -0.19 -9.55
CA LEU A 256 -12.01 -0.94 -8.37
C LEU A 256 -12.30 -2.42 -8.62
N LEU A 257 -11.26 -3.26 -8.53
CA LEU A 257 -11.39 -4.71 -8.44
C LEU A 257 -11.35 -5.11 -6.97
N ILE A 258 -12.37 -5.87 -6.56
CA ILE A 258 -12.48 -6.42 -5.22
C ILE A 258 -12.22 -7.90 -5.34
N GLU A 259 -11.19 -8.38 -4.66
CA GLU A 259 -10.87 -9.80 -4.49
C GLU A 259 -11.31 -10.23 -3.09
N GLN A 260 -12.40 -10.99 -3.01
CA GLN A 260 -12.96 -11.54 -1.78
C GLN A 260 -12.42 -12.94 -1.54
N MET A 261 -11.78 -13.11 -0.40
CA MET A 261 -11.12 -14.35 0.03
C MET A 261 -11.80 -14.87 1.30
N SER A 262 -12.17 -16.16 1.33
CA SER A 262 -12.62 -16.82 2.57
C SER A 262 -11.43 -17.27 3.41
N LEU A 263 -11.46 -17.05 4.72
CA LEU A 263 -10.35 -17.37 5.61
C LEU A 263 -10.70 -18.46 6.64
N SER A 264 -9.67 -19.14 7.14
CA SER A 264 -9.73 -19.83 8.43
C SER A 264 -9.74 -18.82 9.58
N LYS A 265 -10.11 -19.26 10.78
CA LYS A 265 -10.11 -18.41 11.98
C LYS A 265 -8.71 -17.86 12.27
N ASP A 266 -7.70 -18.73 12.24
CA ASP A 266 -6.31 -18.39 12.49
C ASP A 266 -5.78 -17.36 11.47
N ALA A 267 -6.14 -17.53 10.19
CA ALA A 267 -5.80 -16.57 9.14
C ALA A 267 -6.46 -15.20 9.39
N TYR A 268 -7.73 -15.18 9.80
CA TYR A 268 -8.42 -13.94 10.14
C TYR A 268 -7.76 -13.22 11.31
N GLU A 269 -7.42 -13.96 12.37
CA GLU A 269 -6.74 -13.40 13.54
C GLU A 269 -5.41 -12.76 13.13
N TYR A 270 -4.61 -13.46 12.30
CA TYR A 270 -3.37 -12.92 11.73
C TYR A 270 -3.59 -11.61 10.97
N TRP A 271 -4.51 -11.58 10.00
CA TRP A 271 -4.78 -10.40 9.18
C TRP A 271 -5.41 -9.25 9.98
N ASN A 272 -6.21 -9.56 11.00
CA ASN A 272 -6.78 -8.56 11.90
C ASN A 272 -5.69 -7.90 12.76
N GLN A 273 -4.72 -8.66 13.27
CA GLN A 273 -3.56 -8.09 13.97
C GLN A 273 -2.70 -7.25 13.02
N MET A 274 -2.49 -7.69 11.77
CA MET A 274 -1.78 -6.91 10.76
C MET A 274 -2.46 -5.57 10.49
N ARG A 275 -3.79 -5.56 10.34
CA ARG A 275 -4.59 -4.34 10.19
C ARG A 275 -4.42 -3.39 11.38
N ILE A 276 -4.41 -3.91 12.61
CA ILE A 276 -4.24 -3.09 13.83
C ILE A 276 -2.86 -2.43 13.82
N ASN A 277 -1.80 -3.20 13.51
CA ASN A 277 -0.44 -2.68 13.42
C ASN A 277 -0.30 -1.57 12.37
N LEU A 278 -0.88 -1.75 11.17
CA LEU A 278 -0.87 -0.73 10.11
C LEU A 278 -1.54 0.58 10.56
N LYS A 279 -2.68 0.50 11.27
CA LYS A 279 -3.40 1.69 11.75
C LYS A 279 -2.74 2.39 12.94
N GLN A 280 -1.99 1.66 13.76
CA GLN A 280 -1.29 2.24 14.92
C GLN A 280 0.01 2.95 14.55
N THR A 281 0.58 2.70 13.37
CA THR A 281 1.89 3.24 12.95
C THR A 281 1.82 4.68 12.37
N GLY A 282 0.82 5.47 12.76
CA GLY A 282 0.56 6.80 12.19
C GLY A 282 0.19 7.91 13.18
N GLY A 283 0.23 7.65 14.49
CA GLY A 283 -0.15 8.60 15.53
C GLY A 283 1.05 9.30 16.19
N MET A 284 0.83 10.45 16.84
CA MET A 284 1.85 11.07 17.72
C MET A 284 2.21 10.21 18.94
N TYR A 285 1.41 9.18 19.22
CA TYR A 285 1.63 8.16 20.25
C TYR A 285 1.64 6.77 19.57
N ASN A 286 2.73 6.45 18.87
CA ASN A 286 2.88 5.13 18.27
C ASN A 286 3.16 4.09 19.38
N SER A 287 2.25 3.13 19.55
CA SER A 287 2.59 1.87 20.22
C SER A 287 3.52 1.08 19.31
N GLN A 288 4.54 0.44 19.89
CA GLN A 288 5.44 -0.42 19.13
C GLN A 288 4.63 -1.53 18.43
N PRO A 289 4.81 -1.76 17.12
CA PRO A 289 4.11 -2.83 16.43
C PRO A 289 4.37 -4.17 17.10
N ILE A 290 3.31 -4.92 17.40
CA ILE A 290 3.43 -6.23 18.04
C ILE A 290 3.83 -7.25 16.96
N ALA A 291 4.82 -8.09 17.25
CA ALA A 291 5.21 -9.18 16.36
C ALA A 291 4.00 -10.13 16.15
N VAL A 292 3.44 -10.13 14.95
CA VAL A 292 2.32 -11.00 14.59
C VAL A 292 2.87 -12.38 14.23
N LYS A 293 2.87 -13.29 15.21
CA LYS A 293 3.20 -14.69 14.98
C LYS A 293 2.07 -15.33 14.18
N GLY A 294 2.39 -15.94 13.04
CA GLY A 294 1.44 -16.72 12.28
C GLY A 294 1.71 -18.21 12.44
N ASN A 295 1.51 -18.96 11.35
CA ASN A 295 1.46 -20.42 11.40
C ASN A 295 2.76 -21.12 10.98
N LEU A 296 3.87 -20.38 10.82
CA LEU A 296 5.17 -20.92 10.47
C LEU A 296 6.05 -21.21 11.70
N LYS A 297 6.90 -22.22 11.57
CA LYS A 297 7.95 -22.57 12.54
C LYS A 297 9.24 -22.96 11.82
N ASN A 298 10.38 -22.72 12.48
CA ASN A 298 11.64 -23.31 12.07
C ASN A 298 11.74 -24.73 12.66
N LEU A 299 12.14 -25.70 11.85
CA LEU A 299 12.30 -27.10 12.24
C LEU A 299 13.72 -27.43 12.72
N VAL A 300 14.67 -26.51 12.57
CA VAL A 300 16.03 -26.64 13.08
C VAL A 300 16.05 -26.22 14.56
N ASP A 301 16.60 -27.08 15.43
CA ASP A 301 16.73 -26.79 16.86
C ASP A 301 17.67 -25.60 17.10
N GLY A 302 17.24 -24.65 17.95
CA GLY A 302 17.92 -23.37 18.13
C GLY A 302 17.88 -22.43 16.92
N GLY A 303 17.09 -22.76 15.88
CA GLY A 303 16.90 -21.92 14.70
C GLY A 303 16.14 -20.62 15.01
N LYS A 304 16.28 -19.62 14.13
CA LYS A 304 15.60 -18.33 14.28
C LYS A 304 14.08 -18.49 14.22
N ASP A 305 13.37 -17.67 14.98
CA ASP A 305 11.92 -17.57 14.94
C ASP A 305 11.41 -17.15 13.54
N VAL A 306 10.20 -17.58 13.21
CA VAL A 306 9.52 -17.27 11.95
C VAL A 306 8.22 -16.55 12.23
N LEU A 307 8.04 -15.43 11.54
CA LEU A 307 6.82 -14.65 11.48
C LEU A 307 6.15 -14.80 10.11
N GLY A 308 4.95 -14.25 9.99
CA GLY A 308 4.16 -14.32 8.77
C GLY A 308 3.24 -15.54 8.74
N TYR A 309 2.49 -15.68 7.65
CA TYR A 309 1.41 -16.64 7.52
C TYR A 309 1.36 -17.21 6.11
N PHE A 310 1.18 -18.52 6.01
CA PHE A 310 0.82 -19.19 4.77
C PHE A 310 -0.63 -19.65 4.85
N GLY A 311 -1.48 -19.21 3.92
CA GLY A 311 -2.90 -19.54 3.88
C GLY A 311 -3.31 -20.26 2.60
N THR A 312 -4.49 -20.86 2.63
CA THR A 312 -5.24 -21.27 1.43
C THR A 312 -6.57 -20.53 1.41
N SER A 313 -7.04 -20.08 0.26
CA SER A 313 -8.32 -19.38 0.19
C SER A 313 -9.03 -19.58 -1.14
N SER A 314 -10.35 -19.77 -1.08
CA SER A 314 -11.18 -19.61 -2.26
C SER A 314 -11.39 -18.12 -2.54
N ILE A 315 -11.21 -17.71 -3.79
CA ILE A 315 -11.30 -16.31 -4.23
C ILE A 315 -12.50 -16.11 -5.15
N LYS A 316 -13.20 -14.99 -4.94
CA LYS A 316 -14.20 -14.45 -5.85
C LYS A 316 -13.88 -12.99 -6.10
N ASP A 317 -14.06 -12.53 -7.32
CA ASP A 317 -13.76 -11.16 -7.67
C ASP A 317 -14.93 -10.44 -8.33
N LYS A 318 -14.93 -9.11 -8.20
CA LYS A 318 -15.87 -8.24 -8.88
C LYS A 318 -15.22 -6.90 -9.17
N ARG A 319 -15.34 -6.46 -10.43
CA ARG A 319 -14.88 -5.15 -10.87
C ARG A 319 -16.06 -4.20 -11.01
N ILE A 320 -15.91 -3.00 -10.46
CA ILE A 320 -16.82 -1.88 -10.71
C ILE A 320 -16.09 -0.75 -11.43
N PHE A 321 -16.86 0.09 -12.11
CA PHE A 321 -16.41 1.35 -12.70
C PHE A 321 -17.16 2.50 -12.08
N VAL A 322 -16.44 3.58 -11.84
CA VAL A 322 -16.90 4.81 -11.24
C VAL A 322 -16.71 5.91 -12.28
N SER A 323 -17.77 6.66 -12.51
CA SER A 323 -17.75 7.81 -13.41
C SER A 323 -16.89 8.95 -12.82
N PRO A 324 -16.39 9.87 -13.65
CA PRO A 324 -15.67 11.05 -13.20
C PRO A 324 -16.37 11.77 -12.04
N SER A 325 -15.60 12.27 -11.08
CA SER A 325 -16.15 12.91 -9.91
C SER A 325 -16.94 14.18 -10.25
N PRO A 326 -18.06 14.46 -9.56
CA PRO A 326 -18.80 15.72 -9.71
C PRO A 326 -18.13 16.89 -8.96
N PHE A 327 -17.09 16.64 -8.18
CA PHE A 327 -16.35 17.65 -7.39
C PHE A 327 -15.01 17.99 -8.04
N GLU A 328 -14.48 19.17 -7.68
CA GLU A 328 -13.19 19.64 -8.16
C GLU A 328 -12.05 18.74 -7.65
N ILE A 329 -11.18 18.36 -8.58
CA ILE A 329 -9.96 17.62 -8.30
C ILE A 329 -8.83 18.61 -8.05
N VAL A 330 -8.16 18.46 -6.91
CA VAL A 330 -6.93 19.20 -6.62
C VAL A 330 -5.78 18.40 -7.21
N ASP A 331 -5.36 18.78 -8.42
CA ASP A 331 -4.20 18.18 -9.07
C ASP A 331 -2.96 19.10 -8.97
N ASN A 332 -1.93 18.59 -8.33
CA ASN A 332 -0.62 19.25 -8.22
C ASN A 332 0.48 18.48 -8.94
N SER A 333 0.11 17.55 -9.84
CA SER A 333 1.06 16.66 -10.48
C SER A 333 1.87 17.32 -11.61
N CYS A 334 1.35 18.39 -12.20
CA CYS A 334 2.05 19.22 -13.17
C CYS A 334 2.42 20.57 -12.54
N THR A 335 3.71 20.87 -12.47
CA THR A 335 4.20 22.19 -12.07
C THR A 335 4.92 22.88 -13.21
N MET A 336 4.83 24.21 -13.22
CA MET A 336 5.51 25.05 -14.19
C MET A 336 6.43 26.03 -13.47
N ARG A 337 7.69 26.08 -13.91
CA ARG A 337 8.68 27.04 -13.44
C ARG A 337 8.84 28.16 -14.47
N VAL A 338 8.67 29.41 -14.03
CA VAL A 338 8.92 30.58 -14.87
C VAL A 338 10.43 30.82 -15.00
N LEU A 339 10.89 30.97 -16.24
CA LEU A 339 12.28 31.28 -16.60
C LEU A 339 12.43 32.81 -16.75
N ARG A 340 13.00 33.48 -15.75
CA ARG A 340 13.10 34.95 -15.70
C ARG A 340 14.13 35.51 -16.69
N PHE A 341 15.17 34.74 -16.96
CA PHE A 341 16.28 35.02 -17.87
C PHE A 341 16.22 34.16 -19.14
N GLY A 342 15.02 33.65 -19.47
CA GLY A 342 14.77 32.81 -20.64
C GLY A 342 15.46 31.44 -20.56
N TYR A 343 15.66 30.81 -21.71
CA TYR A 343 16.16 29.42 -21.79
C TYR A 343 17.62 29.22 -21.32
N ARG A 344 18.34 30.30 -21.00
CA ARG A 344 19.69 30.25 -20.42
C ARG A 344 19.71 29.67 -19.00
N GLU A 345 18.56 29.67 -18.31
CA GLU A 345 18.42 29.05 -16.98
C GLU A 345 18.31 27.53 -17.03
N ILE A 346 18.08 26.93 -18.20
CA ILE A 346 17.87 25.49 -18.33
C ILE A 346 19.23 24.79 -18.36
N SER A 347 19.51 23.98 -17.35
CA SER A 347 20.72 23.18 -17.26
C SER A 347 20.67 21.99 -18.23
N TRP A 348 21.83 21.52 -18.67
CA TRP A 348 21.95 20.30 -19.48
C TRP A 348 21.38 19.06 -18.76
N ALA A 349 21.36 19.06 -17.43
CA ALA A 349 20.76 17.99 -16.62
C ALA A 349 19.22 17.95 -16.72
N GLU A 350 18.58 19.03 -17.17
CA GLU A 350 17.13 19.11 -17.38
C GLU A 350 16.73 18.69 -18.80
N TYR A 351 17.68 18.39 -19.69
CA TYR A 351 17.38 18.03 -21.07
C TYR A 351 16.80 16.59 -21.18
N PRO A 352 15.82 16.35 -22.08
CA PRO A 352 15.04 17.37 -22.80
C PRO A 352 14.09 18.13 -21.86
N ALA A 353 14.09 19.45 -21.99
CA ALA A 353 13.34 20.37 -21.16
C ALA A 353 12.04 20.80 -21.88
N TYR A 354 10.88 20.55 -21.29
CA TYR A 354 9.58 20.76 -21.95
C TYR A 354 9.04 22.17 -21.76
N ILE A 355 8.73 22.86 -22.85
CA ILE A 355 8.36 24.28 -22.83
C ILE A 355 6.86 24.43 -23.01
N TYR A 356 6.21 25.18 -22.11
CA TYR A 356 4.78 25.44 -22.21
C TYR A 356 4.47 26.31 -23.44
N SER A 357 3.42 25.93 -24.16
CA SER A 357 2.88 26.62 -25.32
C SER A 357 1.65 27.43 -24.92
N GLU A 358 1.59 28.70 -25.31
CA GLU A 358 0.42 29.55 -25.15
C GLU A 358 0.03 30.10 -26.52
N SER A 359 -1.19 29.78 -26.97
CA SER A 359 -1.69 30.15 -28.30
C SER A 359 -0.78 29.69 -29.46
N GLY A 360 -0.12 28.53 -29.31
CA GLY A 360 0.77 27.94 -30.31
C GLY A 360 2.18 28.53 -30.35
N ALA A 361 2.52 29.44 -29.43
CA ALA A 361 3.83 30.02 -29.28
C ALA A 361 4.54 29.51 -28.01
N PRO A 362 5.86 29.26 -28.06
CA PRO A 362 6.61 28.83 -26.90
C PRO A 362 6.75 29.99 -25.89
N THR A 363 6.59 29.68 -24.62
CA THR A 363 6.68 30.67 -23.53
C THR A 363 7.99 30.55 -22.75
N ASN A 364 8.18 31.43 -21.76
CA ASN A 364 9.27 31.33 -20.77
C ASN A 364 8.84 30.50 -19.54
N LYS A 365 8.09 29.41 -19.73
CA LYS A 365 7.69 28.49 -18.66
C LYS A 365 8.19 27.09 -18.99
N LEU A 366 8.96 26.51 -18.08
CA LEU A 366 9.42 25.13 -18.11
C LEU A 366 8.41 24.26 -17.38
N MET A 367 7.99 23.17 -18.03
CA MET A 367 7.09 22.18 -17.46
C MET A 367 7.87 20.99 -16.93
N ASP A 368 7.42 20.44 -15.80
CA ASP A 368 7.90 19.15 -15.33
C ASP A 368 7.56 18.04 -16.32
N LYS A 369 8.31 16.94 -16.29
CA LYS A 369 8.11 15.81 -17.21
C LYS A 369 6.70 15.23 -17.15
N ALA A 370 6.09 15.25 -15.97
CA ALA A 370 4.76 14.74 -15.72
C ALA A 370 3.66 15.57 -16.44
N CYS A 371 3.92 16.84 -16.77
CA CYS A 371 2.99 17.69 -17.50
C CYS A 371 2.71 17.24 -18.94
N VAL A 372 3.63 16.46 -19.54
CA VAL A 372 3.57 16.02 -20.95
C VAL A 372 3.74 14.52 -21.14
N ASP A 373 4.14 13.79 -20.09
CA ASP A 373 4.37 12.36 -20.12
C ASP A 373 3.76 11.70 -18.88
N CYS A 374 2.56 11.14 -19.06
CA CYS A 374 1.78 10.51 -17.98
C CYS A 374 2.48 9.27 -17.40
N THR A 375 3.45 8.69 -18.11
CA THR A 375 4.24 7.55 -17.62
C THR A 375 5.16 7.94 -16.47
N LYS A 376 5.49 9.24 -16.35
CA LYS A 376 6.28 9.76 -15.22
C LYS A 376 5.51 9.81 -13.91
N MET A 377 4.21 9.56 -13.95
CA MET A 377 3.35 9.42 -12.78
C MET A 377 3.01 7.96 -12.46
N GLY A 378 3.70 6.99 -13.08
CA GLY A 378 3.48 5.56 -12.86
C GLY A 378 2.44 4.92 -13.79
N GLY A 379 1.95 5.67 -14.79
CA GLY A 379 0.98 5.18 -15.76
C GLY A 379 1.62 4.36 -16.90
N VAL A 380 0.82 3.48 -17.50
CA VAL A 380 1.16 2.77 -18.74
C VAL A 380 0.28 3.25 -19.89
N LEU A 381 0.84 3.30 -21.10
CA LEU A 381 0.15 3.77 -22.32
C LEU A 381 -0.81 2.72 -22.90
N THR A 382 -0.73 1.47 -22.45
CA THR A 382 -1.58 0.39 -22.93
C THR A 382 -2.87 0.37 -22.15
N LYS A 383 -3.99 0.62 -22.83
CA LYS A 383 -5.34 0.53 -22.25
C LYS A 383 -5.60 -0.89 -21.74
N PRO A 384 -6.01 -1.07 -20.48
CA PRO A 384 -6.38 -2.39 -19.97
C PRO A 384 -7.53 -2.99 -20.78
N SER A 385 -7.47 -4.31 -21.03
CA SER A 385 -8.48 -5.01 -21.85
C SER A 385 -9.90 -4.95 -21.28
N TYR A 386 -10.03 -4.79 -19.96
CA TYR A 386 -11.30 -4.65 -19.27
C TYR A 386 -11.81 -3.21 -19.21
N TRP A 387 -11.03 -2.21 -19.66
CA TRP A 387 -11.39 -0.80 -19.55
C TRP A 387 -12.47 -0.42 -20.60
N PRO A 388 -13.55 0.27 -20.20
CA PRO A 388 -14.70 0.56 -21.06
C PRO A 388 -14.37 1.46 -22.25
#